data_AF-A0A2J8IFU9-F1
#
_entry.id   AF-A0A2J8IFU9-F1
#
_cell.length_a   1.000
_cell.length_b   1.000
_cell.length_c   1.000
_cell.angle_alpha   90.00
_cell.angle_beta   90.00
_cell.angle_gamma   90.00
#
_symmetry.space_group_name_H-M   'P 1'
#
loop_
_entity.id
_entity.type
_entity.pdbx_description
1 polymer ?
#
loop_
_entity_poly.entity_id
_entity_poly.type
_entity_poly.pdbx_seq_one_letter_code
_entity_poly.pdbx_strand_id
1 'polypeptide(L)'
;MEAIDHEVKRRLELAAAIGLDPEKLWPSYFGRSRCSAFELDAYLHEALTMPAIERGRDAGKRDGEPRAEQTRPPDQHTGGQRTARRKNTENALAALGAAGKLLLTPERAEQERLKSLQETDLLETGPEDTYDRVVTAAWKFFDVGAASLSLIAEDAQYFKSVVGPLREQTPRLIALCAETVERNSMLVINDASADDRFASNPLVTGEPYIRFYAGYPLHGPRGWNIGTLCVIDQKPRAFPEADRQVLRTLAAVVQKDIDERT
;
A
#
# COMPACT_ATOMS: atom_id res chain seq x y z
N MET A 1 -1.95 20.26 17.85
CA MET A 1 -2.75 19.51 16.85
C MET A 1 -3.02 20.33 15.58
N GLU A 2 -3.18 21.66 15.64
CA GLU A 2 -3.41 22.52 14.45
C GLU A 2 -2.17 22.81 13.58
N ALA A 3 -0.97 22.82 14.15
CA ALA A 3 0.24 23.21 13.41
C ALA A 3 0.64 22.21 12.30
N ILE A 4 0.32 20.92 12.47
CA ILE A 4 0.74 19.89 11.52
C ILE A 4 -0.19 19.85 10.30
N ASP A 5 -1.50 20.09 10.50
CA ASP A 5 -2.49 20.21 9.43
C ASP A 5 -2.18 21.38 8.48
N HIS A 6 -1.56 22.44 9.00
CA HIS A 6 -1.13 23.59 8.20
C HIS A 6 0.02 23.25 7.24
N GLU A 7 0.97 22.42 7.65
CA GLU A 7 2.12 22.03 6.83
C GLU A 7 1.72 21.06 5.71
N VAL A 8 0.86 20.08 6.02
CA VAL A 8 0.27 19.17 5.01
C VAL A 8 -0.49 19.96 3.95
N LYS A 9 -1.34 20.88 4.38
CA LYS A 9 -2.12 21.75 3.50
C LYS A 9 -1.22 22.61 2.61
N ARG A 10 -0.14 23.15 3.17
CA ARG A 10 0.82 23.98 2.43
C ARG A 10 1.54 23.18 1.33
N ARG A 11 1.90 21.92 1.59
CA ARG A 11 2.52 21.04 0.59
C ARG A 11 1.57 20.65 -0.55
N LEU A 12 0.31 20.35 -0.23
CA LEU A 12 -0.72 20.07 -1.22
C LEU A 12 -1.06 21.33 -2.06
N GLU A 13 -1.11 22.50 -1.44
CA GLU A 13 -1.32 23.77 -2.14
C GLU A 13 -0.13 24.13 -3.06
N LEU A 14 1.11 23.83 -2.64
CA LEU A 14 2.30 24.00 -3.47
C LEU A 14 2.27 23.09 -4.69
N ALA A 15 1.91 21.80 -4.52
CA ALA A 15 1.78 20.85 -5.63
C ALA A 15 0.74 21.30 -6.66
N ALA A 16 -0.43 21.76 -6.19
CA ALA A 16 -1.46 22.31 -7.07
C ALA A 16 -1.01 23.60 -7.79
N ALA A 17 -0.24 24.46 -7.11
CA ALA A 17 0.23 25.74 -7.67
C ALA A 17 1.24 25.58 -8.82
N ILE A 18 1.99 24.47 -8.85
CA ILE A 18 2.91 24.15 -9.96
C ILE A 18 2.26 23.31 -11.06
N GLY A 19 0.93 23.15 -11.03
CA GLY A 19 0.16 22.44 -12.05
C GLY A 19 0.24 20.91 -11.95
N LEU A 20 0.78 20.37 -10.85
CA LEU A 20 0.65 18.95 -10.54
C LEU A 20 -0.78 18.70 -10.05
N ASP A 21 -1.58 18.07 -10.91
CA ASP A 21 -2.91 17.59 -10.57
C ASP A 21 -2.78 16.13 -10.09
N PRO A 22 -2.92 15.86 -8.77
CA PRO A 22 -2.75 14.51 -8.22
C PRO A 22 -3.70 13.49 -8.84
N GLU A 23 -4.90 13.93 -9.26
CA GLU A 23 -5.89 13.08 -9.93
C GLU A 23 -5.44 12.67 -11.35
N LYS A 24 -4.56 13.45 -12.00
CA LYS A 24 -4.04 13.17 -13.35
C LYS A 24 -2.67 12.50 -13.37
N LEU A 25 -1.84 12.77 -12.36
CA LEU A 25 -0.51 12.14 -12.28
C LEU A 25 -0.63 10.63 -12.07
N TRP A 26 -1.55 10.20 -11.22
CA TRP A 26 -1.38 8.91 -10.56
C TRP A 26 -1.92 7.68 -11.32
N PRO A 27 -3.13 7.72 -11.94
CA PRO A 27 -3.60 6.60 -12.77
C PRO A 27 -2.64 6.29 -13.93
N SER A 28 -1.94 7.34 -14.40
CA SER A 28 -0.99 7.28 -15.52
C SER A 28 0.38 6.74 -15.10
N TYR A 29 0.88 7.10 -13.91
CA TYR A 29 2.23 6.75 -13.47
C TYR A 29 2.31 5.35 -12.84
N PHE A 30 1.43 5.00 -11.88
CA PHE A 30 1.57 3.73 -11.16
C PHE A 30 0.87 2.55 -11.84
N GLY A 31 -0.08 2.82 -12.73
CA GLY A 31 -0.74 1.78 -13.54
C GLY A 31 0.12 1.25 -14.70
N ARG A 32 1.24 1.91 -15.05
CA ARG A 32 2.07 1.57 -16.22
C ARG A 32 3.58 1.73 -16.05
N SER A 33 4.07 2.38 -15.00
CA SER A 33 5.51 2.59 -14.83
C SER A 33 6.22 1.30 -14.41
N ARG A 34 7.39 1.06 -15.02
CA ARG A 34 8.34 0.01 -14.60
C ARG A 34 9.34 0.53 -13.55
N CYS A 35 9.22 1.77 -13.09
CA CYS A 35 10.18 2.38 -12.19
C CYS A 35 9.98 1.93 -10.74
N SER A 36 11.10 1.60 -10.10
CA SER A 36 11.15 1.36 -8.67
C SER A 36 10.97 2.66 -7.87
N ALA A 37 10.59 2.55 -6.60
CA ALA A 37 10.45 3.69 -5.70
C ALA A 37 11.75 4.53 -5.60
N PHE A 38 12.91 3.90 -5.73
CA PHE A 38 14.21 4.58 -5.74
C PHE A 38 14.43 5.43 -7.00
N GLU A 39 14.06 4.92 -8.18
CA GLU A 39 14.24 5.66 -9.44
C GLU A 39 13.32 6.88 -9.52
N LEU A 40 12.11 6.75 -8.96
CA LEU A 40 11.17 7.86 -8.79
C LEU A 40 11.71 8.93 -7.83
N ASP A 41 12.21 8.51 -6.66
CA ASP A 41 12.78 9.41 -5.66
C ASP A 41 14.00 10.16 -6.22
N ALA A 42 14.91 9.43 -6.88
CA ALA A 42 16.09 10.02 -7.50
C ALA A 42 15.76 10.96 -8.66
N TYR A 43 14.70 10.69 -9.44
CA TYR A 43 14.24 11.62 -10.48
C TYR A 43 13.66 12.91 -9.91
N LEU A 44 12.80 12.80 -8.89
CA LEU A 44 12.18 13.96 -8.24
C LEU A 44 13.22 14.86 -7.56
N HIS A 45 14.36 14.29 -7.15
CA HIS A 45 15.49 14.98 -6.57
C HIS A 45 16.60 15.34 -7.59
N GLU A 46 16.30 15.29 -8.89
CA GLU A 46 17.21 15.62 -10.00
C GLU A 46 18.51 14.80 -10.06
N ALA A 47 18.61 13.73 -9.27
CA ALA A 47 19.77 12.84 -9.21
C ALA A 47 19.81 11.84 -10.37
N LEU A 48 18.67 11.58 -11.02
CA LEU A 48 18.54 10.71 -12.19
C LEU A 48 17.63 11.34 -13.24
N THR A 49 17.88 11.06 -14.53
CA THR A 49 17.02 11.47 -15.63
C THR A 49 16.20 10.30 -16.16
N MET A 50 14.90 10.50 -16.34
CA MET A 50 13.99 9.43 -16.75
C MET A 50 14.26 8.88 -18.17
N PRO A 51 14.10 7.56 -18.40
CA PRO A 51 14.14 6.96 -19.73
C PRO A 51 13.14 7.61 -20.70
N ALA A 52 13.46 7.61 -22.00
CA ALA A 52 12.67 8.32 -23.03
C ALA A 52 11.22 7.83 -23.18
N ILE A 53 10.93 6.57 -22.87
CA ILE A 53 9.59 5.97 -22.91
C ILE A 53 8.61 6.64 -21.92
N GLU A 54 9.12 7.11 -20.78
CA GLU A 54 8.31 7.71 -19.71
C GLU A 54 8.13 9.23 -19.89
N ARG A 55 8.77 9.82 -20.91
CA ARG A 55 8.70 11.26 -21.22
C ARG A 55 7.57 11.66 -22.18
N GLY A 56 6.68 10.74 -22.54
CA GLY A 56 5.41 11.07 -23.20
C GLY A 56 5.53 11.62 -24.63
N ARG A 57 6.21 10.91 -25.54
CA ARG A 57 5.99 11.07 -26.99
C ARG A 57 5.46 9.77 -27.58
N ASP A 58 4.18 9.54 -27.37
CA ASP A 58 3.27 8.91 -28.34
C ASP A 58 1.83 9.07 -27.82
N ALA A 59 1.40 10.33 -27.72
CA ALA A 59 -0.01 10.67 -27.80
C ALA A 59 -0.42 10.49 -29.28
N GLY A 60 -1.19 9.44 -29.56
CA GLY A 60 -1.83 9.26 -30.85
C GLY A 60 -2.62 10.50 -31.24
N LYS A 61 -2.30 11.02 -32.44
CA LYS A 61 -3.03 12.08 -33.15
C LYS A 61 -4.54 11.92 -33.04
N ARG A 62 -5.24 13.01 -32.68
CA ARG A 62 -6.46 13.44 -33.37
C ARG A 62 -6.47 14.96 -33.49
N ASP A 63 -6.52 15.40 -34.74
CA ASP A 63 -6.65 16.77 -35.20
C ASP A 63 -8.07 17.33 -34.89
N GLY A 64 -8.17 18.61 -34.54
CA GLY A 64 -9.45 19.32 -34.39
C GLY A 64 -9.36 20.64 -33.63
N GLU A 65 -9.28 21.74 -34.38
CA GLU A 65 -9.12 23.18 -34.08
C GLU A 65 -10.05 23.88 -33.04
N PRO A 66 -9.79 25.18 -32.68
CA PRO A 66 -9.94 25.74 -31.34
C PRO A 66 -11.17 26.66 -31.14
N ARG A 67 -11.55 26.90 -29.88
CA ARG A 67 -12.43 28.01 -29.40
C ARG A 67 -12.33 28.06 -27.87
N ALA A 68 -12.53 29.16 -27.15
CA ALA A 68 -12.46 30.59 -27.37
C ALA A 68 -12.49 31.18 -25.94
N GLU A 69 -11.82 32.31 -25.78
CA GLU A 69 -11.71 33.14 -24.59
C GLU A 69 -13.10 33.51 -24.03
N GLN A 70 -13.41 33.14 -22.79
CA GLN A 70 -14.55 33.67 -22.04
C GLN A 70 -14.18 34.00 -20.58
N THR A 71 -14.11 35.31 -20.39
CA THR A 71 -14.28 36.15 -19.20
C THR A 71 -14.90 35.50 -17.95
N ARG A 72 -14.21 35.65 -16.81
CA ARG A 72 -14.74 35.43 -15.45
C ARG A 72 -15.62 36.61 -14.98
N PRO A 73 -16.76 36.36 -14.32
CA PRO A 73 -17.37 37.31 -13.39
C PRO A 73 -17.10 36.95 -11.91
N PRO A 74 -17.32 37.88 -10.95
CA PRO A 74 -16.69 37.87 -9.62
C PRO A 74 -17.46 37.08 -8.54
N ASP A 75 -16.69 36.74 -7.50
CA ASP A 75 -17.01 36.00 -6.26
C ASP A 75 -18.33 36.36 -5.57
N GLN A 76 -19.11 35.33 -5.18
CA GLN A 76 -19.86 35.27 -3.92
C GLN A 76 -20.07 33.78 -3.52
N HIS A 77 -19.58 33.36 -2.33
CA HIS A 77 -20.12 32.31 -1.43
C HIS A 77 -19.04 31.73 -0.48
N THR A 78 -18.80 32.38 0.66
CA THR A 78 -17.82 31.98 1.69
C THR A 78 -18.30 30.91 2.69
N GLY A 79 -19.51 30.36 2.54
CA GLY A 79 -20.04 29.29 3.41
C GLY A 79 -19.84 27.87 2.87
N GLY A 80 -20.12 27.64 1.59
CA GLY A 80 -20.06 26.32 0.94
C GLY A 80 -18.66 25.90 0.45
N GLN A 81 -17.77 26.88 0.26
CA GLN A 81 -16.39 26.61 -0.19
C GLN A 81 -15.55 25.88 0.86
N ARG A 82 -15.77 26.12 2.17
CA ARG A 82 -15.00 25.43 3.23
C ARG A 82 -15.34 23.94 3.32
N THR A 83 -16.62 23.59 3.24
CA THR A 83 -17.07 22.18 3.26
C THR A 83 -16.74 21.45 1.96
N ALA A 84 -16.91 22.11 0.81
CA ALA A 84 -16.55 21.55 -0.50
C ALA A 84 -15.03 21.35 -0.62
N ARG A 85 -14.22 22.33 -0.19
CA ARG A 85 -12.74 22.23 -0.21
C ARG A 85 -12.23 21.15 0.75
N ARG A 86 -12.87 20.98 1.92
CA ARG A 86 -12.54 19.92 2.88
C ARG A 86 -12.82 18.52 2.32
N LYS A 87 -13.97 18.32 1.67
CA LYS A 87 -14.26 17.08 0.92
C LYS A 87 -13.27 16.84 -0.21
N ASN A 88 -12.86 17.89 -0.94
CA ASN A 88 -11.88 17.77 -2.01
C ASN A 88 -10.50 17.36 -1.50
N THR A 89 -10.08 17.87 -0.34
CA THR A 89 -8.81 17.49 0.30
C THR A 89 -8.86 16.06 0.85
N GLU A 90 -9.98 15.63 1.43
CA GLU A 90 -10.16 14.25 1.91
C GLU A 90 -10.19 13.24 0.75
N ASN A 91 -10.80 13.59 -0.38
CA ASN A 91 -10.78 12.77 -1.60
C ASN A 91 -9.38 12.71 -2.22
N ALA A 92 -8.65 13.82 -2.25
CA ALA A 92 -7.27 13.84 -2.73
C ALA A 92 -6.34 13.01 -1.81
N LEU A 93 -6.53 13.05 -0.49
CA LEU A 93 -5.79 12.21 0.46
C LEU A 93 -6.15 10.72 0.32
N ALA A 94 -7.41 10.40 0.06
CA ALA A 94 -7.85 9.05 -0.30
C ALA A 94 -7.13 8.54 -1.56
N ALA A 95 -7.00 9.40 -2.57
CA ALA A 95 -6.37 9.05 -3.84
C ALA A 95 -4.85 8.86 -3.75
N LEU A 96 -4.20 9.40 -2.72
CA LEU A 96 -2.74 9.30 -2.53
C LEU A 96 -2.29 7.99 -1.87
N GLY A 97 -3.18 7.29 -1.15
CA GLY A 97 -2.90 6.00 -0.51
C GLY A 97 -1.59 5.91 0.27
N ALA A 98 -0.95 4.74 0.22
CA ALA A 98 0.30 4.45 0.93
C ALA A 98 1.48 5.33 0.48
N ALA A 99 1.43 5.90 -0.72
CA ALA A 99 2.42 6.87 -1.22
C ALA A 99 2.23 8.28 -0.61
N GLY A 100 0.99 8.64 -0.26
CA GLY A 100 0.64 9.87 0.45
C GLY A 100 1.06 9.91 1.90
N LYS A 101 1.51 8.78 2.47
CA LYS A 101 1.95 8.67 3.88
C LYS A 101 2.98 9.71 4.28
N LEU A 102 3.92 10.07 3.38
CA LEU A 102 4.97 11.07 3.63
C LEU A 102 4.43 12.50 3.79
N LEU A 103 3.19 12.75 3.36
CA LEU A 103 2.52 14.03 3.46
C LEU A 103 1.62 14.11 4.69
N LEU A 104 1.49 13.06 5.51
CA LEU A 104 0.60 12.99 6.66
C LEU A 104 1.36 12.79 7.97
N THR A 105 0.73 13.11 9.10
CA THR A 105 1.24 12.64 10.39
C THR A 105 1.09 11.13 10.50
N PRO A 106 1.90 10.45 11.33
CA PRO A 106 1.73 9.03 11.60
C PRO A 106 0.30 8.67 12.02
N GLU A 107 -0.30 9.45 12.91
CA GLU A 107 -1.65 9.22 13.42
C GLU A 107 -2.70 9.36 12.31
N ARG A 108 -2.55 10.37 11.44
CA ARG A 108 -3.49 10.58 10.34
C ARG A 108 -3.34 9.53 9.25
N ALA A 109 -2.11 9.15 8.92
CA ALA A 109 -1.85 8.06 7.97
C ALA A 109 -2.48 6.74 8.46
N GLU A 110 -2.34 6.43 9.75
CA GLU A 110 -2.94 5.24 10.34
C GLU A 110 -4.48 5.29 10.30
N GLN A 111 -5.09 6.43 10.62
CA GLN A 111 -6.54 6.61 10.51
C GLN A 111 -7.04 6.36 9.08
N GLU A 112 -6.33 6.86 8.06
CA GLU A 112 -6.72 6.65 6.66
C GLU A 112 -6.53 5.20 6.21
N ARG A 113 -5.47 4.54 6.69
CA ARG A 113 -5.24 3.10 6.47
C ARG A 113 -6.34 2.25 7.09
N LEU A 114 -6.75 2.53 8.33
CA LEU A 114 -7.84 1.83 9.01
C LEU A 114 -9.18 2.04 8.30
N LYS A 115 -9.49 3.25 7.85
CA LYS A 115 -10.67 3.50 7.01
C LYS A 115 -10.63 2.68 5.73
N SER A 116 -9.47 2.64 5.07
CA SER A 116 -9.30 1.84 3.86
C SER A 116 -9.52 0.35 4.09
N LEU A 117 -9.16 -0.18 5.27
CA LEU A 117 -9.43 -1.56 5.64
C LEU A 117 -10.93 -1.77 5.91
N GLN A 118 -11.57 -0.85 6.64
CA GLN A 118 -13.00 -0.92 6.94
C GLN A 118 -13.86 -0.91 5.67
N GLU A 119 -13.50 -0.10 4.66
CA GLU A 119 -14.21 -0.03 3.37
C GLU A 119 -14.18 -1.34 2.57
N THR A 120 -13.35 -2.33 2.95
CA THR A 120 -13.32 -3.64 2.28
C THR A 120 -14.31 -4.67 2.86
N ASP A 121 -14.88 -4.42 4.04
CA ASP A 121 -15.69 -5.38 4.82
C ASP A 121 -14.99 -6.76 5.09
N LEU A 122 -13.69 -6.88 4.83
CA LEU A 122 -12.96 -8.15 4.93
C LEU A 122 -12.79 -8.64 6.38
N LEU A 123 -12.80 -7.73 7.36
CA LEU A 123 -12.74 -8.08 8.79
C LEU A 123 -14.08 -8.63 9.31
N GLU A 124 -15.19 -8.24 8.69
CA GLU A 124 -16.55 -8.60 9.13
C GLU A 124 -17.04 -9.91 8.47
N THR A 125 -16.24 -10.46 7.56
CA THR A 125 -16.57 -11.65 6.77
C THR A 125 -15.74 -12.84 7.23
N GLY A 126 -16.36 -14.02 7.25
CA GLY A 126 -15.70 -15.28 7.61
C GLY A 126 -14.64 -15.73 6.58
N PRO A 127 -14.13 -16.97 6.70
CA PRO A 127 -13.23 -17.56 5.72
C PRO A 127 -13.85 -17.57 4.31
N GLU A 128 -13.02 -17.40 3.28
CA GLU A 128 -13.46 -17.35 1.89
C GLU A 128 -12.57 -18.22 0.98
N ASP A 129 -13.21 -19.12 0.24
CA ASP A 129 -12.55 -20.10 -0.64
C ASP A 129 -11.53 -19.48 -1.60
N THR A 130 -11.81 -18.28 -2.11
CA THR A 130 -10.91 -17.57 -3.03
C THR A 130 -9.54 -17.32 -2.38
N TYR A 131 -9.52 -16.88 -1.12
CA TYR A 131 -8.29 -16.62 -0.37
C TYR A 131 -7.63 -17.91 0.09
N ASP A 132 -8.42 -18.88 0.55
CA ASP A 132 -7.93 -20.19 1.00
C ASP A 132 -7.15 -20.92 -0.09
N ARG A 133 -7.61 -20.84 -1.35
CA ARG A 133 -6.92 -21.42 -2.50
C ARG A 133 -5.56 -20.76 -2.73
N VAL A 134 -5.47 -19.44 -2.64
CA VAL A 134 -4.20 -18.73 -2.85
C VAL A 134 -3.21 -19.01 -1.72
N VAL A 135 -3.67 -18.95 -0.47
CA VAL A 135 -2.83 -19.25 0.70
C VAL A 135 -2.33 -20.69 0.66
N THR A 136 -3.20 -21.65 0.31
CA THR A 136 -2.82 -23.06 0.14
C THR A 136 -1.83 -23.24 -1.00
N ALA A 137 -2.00 -22.53 -2.12
CA ALA A 137 -1.08 -22.57 -3.24
C ALA A 137 0.31 -22.02 -2.86
N ALA A 138 0.35 -20.88 -2.15
CA ALA A 138 1.59 -20.32 -1.63
C ALA A 138 2.29 -21.32 -0.69
N TRP A 139 1.57 -21.84 0.29
CA TRP A 139 2.09 -22.82 1.24
C TRP A 139 2.73 -24.03 0.55
N LYS A 140 2.02 -24.63 -0.42
CA LYS A 140 2.50 -25.80 -1.17
C LYS A 140 3.66 -25.47 -2.11
N PHE A 141 3.57 -24.36 -2.85
CA PHE A 141 4.59 -23.99 -3.83
C PHE A 141 5.92 -23.69 -3.16
N PHE A 142 5.88 -22.93 -2.06
CA PHE A 142 7.09 -22.56 -1.35
C PHE A 142 7.59 -23.67 -0.42
N ASP A 143 6.80 -24.69 -0.09
CA ASP A 143 7.18 -25.75 0.85
C ASP A 143 7.69 -25.17 2.18
N VAL A 144 6.80 -24.45 2.85
CA VAL A 144 7.07 -23.70 4.09
C VAL A 144 6.17 -24.19 5.23
N GLY A 145 6.51 -23.85 6.48
CA GLY A 145 5.73 -24.25 7.65
C GLY A 145 4.34 -23.60 7.74
N ALA A 146 4.18 -22.38 7.22
CA ALA A 146 2.90 -21.68 7.20
C ALA A 146 2.80 -20.65 6.06
N ALA A 147 1.58 -20.33 5.66
CA ALA A 147 1.26 -19.18 4.81
C ALA A 147 -0.03 -18.52 5.28
N SER A 148 -0.19 -17.23 5.03
CA SER A 148 -1.41 -16.54 5.41
C SER A 148 -1.74 -15.32 4.56
N LEU A 149 -3.02 -15.00 4.50
CA LEU A 149 -3.55 -13.69 4.17
C LEU A 149 -3.95 -13.03 5.49
N SER A 150 -3.24 -11.96 5.83
CA SER A 150 -3.42 -11.24 7.09
C SER A 150 -3.95 -9.84 6.86
N LEU A 151 -4.87 -9.39 7.72
CA LEU A 151 -5.40 -8.02 7.77
C LEU A 151 -4.92 -7.35 9.05
N ILE A 152 -4.42 -6.12 8.94
CA ILE A 152 -3.84 -5.38 10.07
C ILE A 152 -4.87 -4.38 10.59
N ALA A 153 -5.55 -4.70 11.69
CA ALA A 153 -6.45 -3.79 12.38
C ALA A 153 -5.69 -2.84 13.32
N GLU A 154 -6.40 -2.09 14.14
CA GLU A 154 -5.81 -1.12 15.08
C GLU A 154 -4.89 -1.81 16.10
N ASP A 155 -5.38 -2.86 16.74
CA ASP A 155 -4.75 -3.54 17.88
C ASP A 155 -4.18 -4.93 17.55
N ALA A 156 -4.70 -5.57 16.51
CA ALA A 156 -4.36 -6.94 16.16
C ALA A 156 -4.18 -7.16 14.65
N GLN A 157 -3.45 -8.23 14.34
CA GLN A 157 -3.45 -8.91 13.07
C GLN A 157 -4.50 -10.03 13.10
N TYR A 158 -5.40 -10.00 12.11
CA TYR A 158 -6.41 -11.02 11.88
C TYR A 158 -6.05 -11.84 10.65
N PHE A 159 -6.21 -13.16 10.74
CA PHE A 159 -5.98 -14.04 9.60
C PHE A 159 -7.27 -14.23 8.82
N LYS A 160 -7.34 -13.64 7.62
CA LYS A 160 -8.45 -13.86 6.70
C LYS A 160 -8.42 -15.27 6.10
N SER A 161 -7.21 -15.79 5.91
CA SER A 161 -6.95 -17.17 5.52
C SER A 161 -5.57 -17.57 6.03
N VAL A 162 -5.43 -18.82 6.49
CA VAL A 162 -4.18 -19.31 7.08
C VAL A 162 -4.04 -20.82 6.93
N VAL A 163 -2.81 -21.25 6.65
CA VAL A 163 -2.38 -22.65 6.72
C VAL A 163 -1.14 -22.73 7.58
N GLY A 164 -1.09 -23.71 8.49
CA GLY A 164 0.02 -23.92 9.42
C GLY A 164 -0.32 -23.54 10.87
N PRO A 165 0.63 -23.71 11.81
CA PRO A 165 0.39 -23.57 13.24
C PRO A 165 0.44 -22.10 13.72
N LEU A 166 -0.36 -21.24 13.08
CA LEU A 166 -0.53 -19.85 13.51
C LEU A 166 -1.82 -19.73 14.33
N ARG A 167 -1.81 -18.87 15.35
CA ARG A 167 -2.99 -18.58 16.17
C ARG A 167 -4.02 -17.79 15.36
N GLU A 168 -5.29 -17.81 15.73
CA GLU A 168 -6.37 -17.11 15.00
C GLU A 168 -6.17 -15.58 14.92
N GLN A 169 -5.43 -15.01 15.87
CA GLN A 169 -5.05 -13.60 15.88
C GLN A 169 -3.69 -13.42 16.54
N THR A 170 -3.02 -12.32 16.20
CA THR A 170 -1.71 -11.95 16.76
C THR A 170 -1.73 -10.47 17.14
N PRO A 171 -1.29 -10.06 18.35
CA PRO A 171 -1.19 -8.65 18.69
C PRO A 171 -0.35 -7.89 17.65
N ARG A 172 -0.84 -6.73 17.18
CA ARG A 172 -0.21 -5.98 16.10
C ARG A 172 1.25 -5.64 16.40
N LEU A 173 1.56 -5.32 17.66
CA LEU A 173 2.89 -4.94 18.11
C LEU A 173 3.96 -6.01 17.83
N ILE A 174 3.58 -7.29 17.79
CA ILE A 174 4.52 -8.39 17.58
C ILE A 174 4.43 -8.98 16.16
N ALA A 175 3.47 -8.52 15.35
CA ALA A 175 3.18 -9.04 14.03
C ALA A 175 4.19 -8.58 12.97
N LEU A 176 4.89 -9.53 12.33
CA LEU A 176 5.80 -9.23 11.20
C LEU A 176 5.04 -8.68 9.98
N CYS A 177 3.75 -8.98 9.85
CA CYS A 177 2.93 -8.44 8.75
C CYS A 177 2.62 -6.96 8.97
N ALA A 178 2.55 -6.48 10.22
CA ALA A 178 2.42 -5.05 10.50
C ALA A 178 3.64 -4.29 9.97
N GLU A 179 4.85 -4.81 10.20
CA GLU A 179 6.10 -4.26 9.65
C GLU A 179 6.16 -4.30 8.12
N THR A 180 5.46 -5.23 7.49
CA THR A 180 5.33 -5.27 6.03
C THR A 180 4.34 -4.23 5.53
N VAL A 181 3.20 -4.04 6.21
CA VAL A 181 2.21 -2.99 5.89
C VAL A 181 2.81 -1.59 6.01
N GLU A 182 3.72 -1.38 6.97
CA GLU A 182 4.47 -0.12 7.09
C GLU A 182 5.41 0.14 5.90
N ARG A 183 5.77 -0.91 5.15
CA ARG A 183 6.66 -0.85 3.98
C ARG A 183 5.82 -0.89 2.69
N ASN A 184 6.13 0.00 1.76
CA ASN A 184 5.50 -0.02 0.42
C ASN A 184 6.10 -1.10 -0.51
N SER A 185 6.71 -2.15 0.07
CA SER A 185 7.42 -3.19 -0.67
C SER A 185 7.50 -4.48 0.14
N MET A 186 7.81 -5.58 -0.56
CA MET A 186 7.98 -6.89 0.04
C MET A 186 9.04 -6.86 1.15
N LEU A 187 8.68 -7.37 2.33
CA LEU A 187 9.63 -7.62 3.41
C LEU A 187 10.08 -9.08 3.33
N VAL A 188 11.39 -9.30 3.27
CA VAL A 188 11.98 -10.64 3.33
C VAL A 188 13.02 -10.68 4.43
N ILE A 189 12.89 -11.68 5.28
CA ILE A 189 13.76 -11.98 6.41
C ILE A 189 14.19 -13.44 6.23
N ASN A 190 15.43 -13.65 5.81
CA ASN A 190 15.95 -14.99 5.54
C ASN A 190 16.19 -15.79 6.84
N ASP A 191 16.60 -15.10 7.90
CA ASP A 191 16.71 -15.63 9.27
C ASP A 191 16.41 -14.53 10.29
N ALA A 192 15.24 -14.61 10.93
CA ALA A 192 14.76 -13.64 11.90
C ALA A 192 15.52 -13.69 13.21
N SER A 193 16.18 -14.81 13.52
CA SER A 193 17.03 -14.91 14.72
C SER A 193 18.38 -14.22 14.55
N ALA A 194 18.81 -14.00 13.30
CA ALA A 194 20.03 -13.28 12.94
C ALA A 194 19.77 -11.84 12.47
N ASP A 195 18.51 -11.41 12.40
CA ASP A 195 18.13 -10.05 12.02
C ASP A 195 17.88 -9.22 13.27
N ASP A 196 18.74 -8.25 13.57
CA ASP A 196 18.68 -7.42 14.78
C ASP A 196 17.32 -6.75 15.01
N ARG A 197 16.55 -6.51 13.93
CA ARG A 197 15.21 -5.90 14.01
C ARG A 197 14.18 -6.86 14.59
N PHE A 198 14.38 -8.17 14.44
CA PHE A 198 13.39 -9.21 14.74
C PHE A 198 13.90 -10.27 15.72
N ALA A 199 15.20 -10.34 16.01
CA ALA A 199 15.80 -11.37 16.84
C ALA A 199 15.23 -11.43 18.26
N SER A 200 14.73 -10.30 18.78
CA SER A 200 14.06 -10.19 20.08
C SER A 200 12.53 -10.29 20.02
N ASN A 201 11.93 -10.43 18.83
CA ASN A 201 10.49 -10.51 18.65
C ASN A 201 9.94 -11.78 19.36
N PRO A 202 8.81 -11.70 20.09
CA PRO A 202 8.22 -12.86 20.75
C PRO A 202 7.88 -14.04 19.83
N LEU A 203 7.52 -13.79 18.56
CA LEU A 203 7.24 -14.85 17.57
C LEU A 203 8.52 -15.55 17.06
N VAL A 204 9.70 -14.96 17.31
CA VAL A 204 11.01 -15.49 16.93
C VAL A 204 11.63 -16.24 18.11
N THR A 205 11.58 -15.63 19.30
CA THR A 205 12.19 -16.16 20.54
C THR A 205 11.30 -17.20 21.24
N GLY A 206 9.98 -17.09 21.09
CA GLY A 206 8.99 -18.05 21.56
C GLY A 206 8.20 -18.65 20.39
N GLU A 207 7.17 -19.44 20.69
CA GLU A 207 6.30 -20.02 19.66
C GLU A 207 5.72 -18.94 18.72
N PRO A 208 5.72 -19.17 17.39
CA PRO A 208 6.02 -20.43 16.72
C PRO A 208 7.50 -20.59 16.32
N TYR A 209 8.43 -19.81 16.87
CA TYR A 209 9.86 -19.83 16.55
C TYR A 209 10.15 -19.50 15.09
N ILE A 210 9.58 -18.40 14.58
CA ILE A 210 9.78 -17.93 13.22
C ILE A 210 11.28 -17.75 12.94
N ARG A 211 11.73 -18.28 11.80
CA ARG A 211 13.08 -18.03 11.27
C ARG A 211 13.00 -17.39 9.90
N PHE A 212 12.13 -17.86 9.02
CA PHE A 212 11.94 -17.26 7.72
C PHE A 212 10.60 -16.53 7.65
N TYR A 213 10.60 -15.36 7.00
CA TYR A 213 9.41 -14.60 6.68
C TYR A 213 9.58 -13.92 5.32
N ALA A 214 8.60 -14.07 4.44
CA ALA A 214 8.44 -13.20 3.28
C ALA A 214 6.98 -12.76 3.17
N GLY A 215 6.76 -11.44 3.18
CA GLY A 215 5.43 -10.85 3.11
C GLY A 215 5.34 -9.80 2.02
N TYR A 216 4.25 -9.83 1.26
CA TYR A 216 3.92 -8.83 0.26
C TYR A 216 2.69 -8.01 0.71
N PRO A 217 2.75 -6.67 0.69
CA PRO A 217 1.64 -5.83 1.12
C PRO A 217 0.45 -5.91 0.15
N LEU A 218 -0.75 -5.86 0.71
CA LEU A 218 -2.03 -5.78 -0.01
C LEU A 218 -2.69 -4.43 0.27
N HIS A 219 -3.29 -3.84 -0.75
CA HIS A 219 -3.87 -2.49 -0.70
C HIS A 219 -5.40 -2.55 -0.64
N GLY A 220 -6.00 -1.60 0.06
CA GLY A 220 -7.44 -1.35 0.01
C GLY A 220 -7.83 -0.28 -1.03
N PRO A 221 -9.13 0.06 -1.13
CA PRO A 221 -9.70 0.99 -2.13
C PRO A 221 -9.08 2.38 -2.18
N ARG A 222 -8.48 2.81 -1.07
CA ARG A 222 -7.81 4.11 -0.95
C ARG A 222 -6.30 4.00 -1.18
N GLY A 223 -5.82 2.88 -1.76
CA GLY A 223 -4.40 2.64 -2.02
C GLY A 223 -3.53 2.47 -0.77
N TRP A 224 -4.11 2.34 0.42
CA TRP A 224 -3.39 2.11 1.67
C TRP A 224 -3.12 0.63 1.88
N ASN A 225 -1.97 0.29 2.47
CA ASN A 225 -1.65 -1.09 2.82
C ASN A 225 -2.54 -1.55 3.98
N ILE A 226 -3.42 -2.51 3.73
CA ILE A 226 -4.39 -3.00 4.72
C ILE A 226 -4.01 -4.36 5.31
N GLY A 227 -3.11 -5.07 4.65
CA GLY A 227 -2.77 -6.45 4.98
C GLY A 227 -1.59 -6.99 4.19
N THR A 228 -1.39 -8.30 4.25
CA THR A 228 -0.30 -8.99 3.54
C THR A 228 -0.70 -10.38 3.09
N LEU A 229 -0.14 -10.82 1.97
CA LEU A 229 0.08 -12.25 1.70
C LEU A 229 1.49 -12.60 2.16
N CYS A 230 1.65 -13.56 3.06
CA CYS A 230 2.96 -13.94 3.57
C CYS A 230 3.17 -15.45 3.68
N VAL A 231 4.45 -15.84 3.66
CA VAL A 231 4.94 -17.21 3.86
C VAL A 231 5.97 -17.20 4.99
N ILE A 232 5.91 -18.23 5.84
CA ILE A 232 6.62 -18.29 7.12
C ILE A 232 7.19 -19.69 7.31
N ASP A 233 8.41 -19.78 7.83
CA ASP A 233 9.03 -21.05 8.19
C ASP A 233 9.79 -20.96 9.52
N GLN A 234 9.91 -22.10 10.20
CA GLN A 234 10.71 -22.28 11.41
C GLN A 234 12.19 -22.58 11.09
N LYS A 235 12.54 -22.64 9.80
CA LYS A 235 13.91 -22.80 9.32
C LYS A 235 14.32 -21.57 8.51
N PRO A 236 15.59 -21.11 8.62
CA PRO A 236 16.11 -20.09 7.73
C PRO A 236 15.99 -20.52 6.27
N ARG A 237 15.72 -19.57 5.37
CA ARG A 237 15.53 -19.84 3.95
C ARG A 237 16.01 -18.67 3.10
N ALA A 238 16.70 -18.99 2.01
CA ALA A 238 16.98 -18.03 0.96
C ALA A 238 15.72 -17.78 0.13
N PHE A 239 15.50 -16.54 -0.27
CA PHE A 239 14.33 -16.17 -1.09
C PHE A 239 14.79 -15.39 -2.34
N PRO A 240 15.20 -16.12 -3.40
CA PRO A 240 15.72 -15.52 -4.63
C PRO A 240 14.64 -14.74 -5.40
N GLU A 241 15.05 -13.96 -6.40
CA GLU A 241 14.12 -13.10 -7.16
C GLU A 241 13.01 -13.88 -7.88
N ALA A 242 13.27 -15.12 -8.30
CA ALA A 242 12.24 -15.99 -8.87
C ALA A 242 11.10 -16.27 -7.87
N ASP A 243 11.44 -16.60 -6.62
CA ASP A 243 10.47 -16.86 -5.57
C ASP A 243 9.71 -15.60 -5.17
N ARG A 244 10.42 -14.46 -5.13
CA ARG A 244 9.79 -13.14 -4.93
C ARG A 244 8.76 -12.90 -6.02
N GLN A 245 9.10 -13.11 -7.28
CA GLN A 245 8.18 -12.89 -8.39
C GLN A 245 6.92 -13.76 -8.28
N VAL A 246 7.07 -15.03 -7.86
CA VAL A 246 5.90 -15.90 -7.63
C VAL A 246 5.03 -15.37 -6.51
N LEU A 247 5.60 -14.94 -5.38
CA LEU A 247 4.83 -14.38 -4.27
C LEU A 247 4.11 -13.09 -4.68
N ARG A 248 4.75 -12.23 -5.48
CA ARG A 248 4.11 -11.04 -6.06
C ARG A 248 2.92 -11.42 -6.96
N THR A 249 3.09 -12.45 -7.80
CA THR A 249 2.00 -12.92 -8.68
C THR A 249 0.82 -13.47 -7.88
N LEU A 250 1.06 -14.25 -6.82
CA LEU A 250 0.00 -14.73 -5.94
C LEU A 250 -0.70 -13.57 -5.21
N ALA A 251 0.07 -12.60 -4.73
CA ALA A 251 -0.49 -11.41 -4.10
C ALA A 251 -1.33 -10.57 -5.09
N ALA A 252 -0.95 -10.50 -6.37
CA ALA A 252 -1.72 -9.81 -7.39
C ALA A 252 -3.08 -10.48 -7.67
N VAL A 253 -3.18 -11.80 -7.53
CA VAL A 253 -4.48 -12.52 -7.60
C VAL A 253 -5.39 -12.10 -6.46
N VAL A 254 -4.85 -12.03 -5.24
CA VAL A 254 -5.59 -11.55 -4.07
C VAL A 254 -5.99 -10.09 -4.22
N GLN A 255 -5.06 -9.24 -4.65
CA GLN A 255 -5.30 -7.81 -4.85
C GLN A 255 -6.46 -7.58 -5.81
N LYS A 256 -6.49 -8.32 -6.93
CA LYS A 256 -7.59 -8.22 -7.89
C LYS A 256 -8.95 -8.52 -7.27
N ASP A 257 -9.05 -9.54 -6.41
CA ASP A 257 -10.31 -9.86 -5.72
C ASP A 257 -10.71 -8.76 -4.71
N ILE A 258 -9.73 -8.16 -4.02
CA ILE A 258 -9.98 -7.01 -3.14
C ILE A 258 -10.49 -5.81 -3.95
N ASP A 259 -9.85 -5.50 -5.08
CA ASP A 259 -10.22 -4.40 -5.96
C ASP A 259 -11.63 -4.59 -6.56
N GLU A 260 -12.06 -5.82 -6.83
CA GLU A 260 -13.40 -6.12 -7.36
C GLU A 260 -14.52 -5.97 -6.32
N ARG A 261 -14.19 -5.87 -5.03
CA ARG A 261 -15.17 -5.68 -3.94
C ARG A 261 -15.51 -4.21 -3.65
N THR A 262 -14.66 -3.28 -4.07
CA THR A 262 -14.67 -1.89 -3.62
C THR A 262 -14.76 -0.91 -4.76
#